data_AF-A0A2N9F6Y6-F1
#
_entry.id   AF-A0A2N9F6Y6-F1
#
_cell.length_a   1.000
_cell.length_b   1.000
_cell.length_c   1.000
_cell.angle_alpha   90.00
_cell.angle_beta   90.00
_cell.angle_gamma   90.00
#
_symmetry.space_group_name_H-M   'P 1'
#
loop_
_entity.id
_entity.type
_entity.pdbx_description
1 polymer ?
#
loop_
_entity_poly.entity_id
_entity_poly.type
_entity_poly.pdbx_seq_one_letter_code
_entity_poly.pdbx_strand_id
1 'polypeptide(L)'
;MAAKNPYTCALRFTGCVATLSAALALGTARQIVYFSDKVSIRIEYSDLTSYRCLLVVNIIACVYSFAISLLPRNSLLWRSVVIVDAMLMALLASSNAAALGVVCLERNGNSHAGWERICGLAPHYCNHIIGAITASFLGVVTFTMLLFIAINNLLNPLLVQANVQAA
;
A
#
# COMPACT_ATOMS: atom_id res chain seq x y z
N MET A 1 26.16 9.84 -1.06
CA MET A 1 24.94 9.99 -1.90
C MET A 1 24.59 8.62 -2.47
N ALA A 2 23.32 8.23 -2.37
CA ALA A 2 22.82 6.85 -2.41
C ALA A 2 22.99 6.13 -3.76
N ALA A 3 24.23 5.78 -4.12
CA ALA A 3 24.53 4.96 -5.27
C ALA A 3 24.05 3.52 -5.05
N LYS A 4 22.79 3.22 -5.39
CA LYS A 4 22.22 1.85 -5.55
C LYS A 4 22.78 0.85 -4.52
N ASN A 5 22.48 1.07 -3.24
CA ASN A 5 22.80 0.07 -2.22
C ASN A 5 21.93 -1.17 -2.51
N PRO A 6 22.47 -2.39 -2.53
CA PRO A 6 21.70 -3.59 -2.91
C PRO A 6 20.43 -3.75 -2.08
N TYR A 7 20.48 -3.34 -0.81
CA TYR A 7 19.35 -3.30 0.12
C TYR A 7 18.19 -2.42 -0.35
N THR A 8 18.47 -1.23 -0.89
CA THR A 8 17.44 -0.32 -1.40
C THR A 8 16.76 -0.89 -2.65
N CYS A 9 17.54 -1.57 -3.50
CA CYS A 9 17.01 -2.24 -4.69
C CYS A 9 16.10 -3.42 -4.31
N ALA A 10 16.53 -4.23 -3.34
CA ALA A 10 15.73 -5.34 -2.82
C ALA A 10 14.42 -4.86 -2.19
N LEU A 11 14.48 -3.82 -1.35
CA LEU A 11 13.28 -3.23 -0.73
C LEU A 11 12.28 -2.69 -1.74
N ARG A 12 12.73 -2.02 -2.80
CA ARG A 12 11.85 -1.55 -3.88
C ARG A 12 11.21 -2.70 -4.65
N PHE A 13 11.95 -3.77 -4.91
CA PHE A 13 11.41 -4.95 -5.56
C PHE A 13 10.33 -5.60 -4.69
N THR A 14 10.59 -5.77 -3.40
CA THR A 14 9.60 -6.29 -2.44
C THR A 14 8.36 -5.40 -2.38
N GLY A 15 8.53 -4.07 -2.31
CA GLY A 15 7.43 -3.11 -2.33
C GLY A 15 6.60 -3.19 -3.62
N CYS A 16 7.25 -3.38 -4.78
CA CYS A 16 6.58 -3.57 -6.07
C CYS A 16 5.74 -4.85 -6.08
N VAL A 17 6.30 -5.97 -5.61
CA VAL A 17 5.58 -7.25 -5.54
C VAL A 17 4.40 -7.19 -4.57
N ALA A 18 4.57 -6.54 -3.42
CA ALA A 18 3.51 -6.37 -2.42
C ALA A 18 2.36 -5.50 -2.93
N THR A 19 2.66 -4.38 -3.58
CA THR A 19 1.64 -3.48 -4.13
C THR A 19 0.94 -4.07 -5.36
N LEU A 20 1.67 -4.82 -6.19
CA LEU A 20 1.09 -5.56 -7.31
C LEU A 20 0.16 -6.68 -6.85
N SER A 21 0.57 -7.48 -5.86
CA SER A 21 -0.28 -8.54 -5.32
C SER A 21 -1.53 -7.97 -4.66
N ALA A 22 -1.41 -6.86 -3.92
CA ALA A 22 -2.56 -6.13 -3.38
C ALA A 22 -3.51 -5.65 -4.47
N ALA A 23 -2.99 -5.03 -5.54
CA ALA A 23 -3.82 -4.53 -6.64
C ALA A 23 -4.53 -5.66 -7.40
N LEU A 24 -3.84 -6.76 -7.69
CA LEU A 24 -4.43 -7.94 -8.35
C LEU A 24 -5.49 -8.59 -7.47
N ALA A 25 -5.20 -8.75 -6.18
CA ALA A 25 -6.14 -9.30 -5.24
C ALA A 25 -7.41 -8.42 -5.21
N LEU A 26 -7.26 -7.13 -4.97
CA LEU A 26 -8.38 -6.21 -4.90
C LEU A 26 -9.17 -6.14 -6.21
N GLY A 27 -8.48 -6.12 -7.36
CA GLY A 27 -9.12 -6.07 -8.68
C GLY A 27 -9.88 -7.34 -9.08
N THR A 28 -9.57 -8.48 -8.45
CA THR A 28 -10.29 -9.75 -8.67
C THR A 28 -11.36 -10.02 -7.60
N ALA A 29 -11.52 -9.13 -6.62
CA ALA A 29 -12.51 -9.24 -5.56
C ALA A 29 -13.94 -8.96 -6.10
N ARG A 30 -14.60 -10.03 -6.55
CA ARG A 30 -15.99 -10.03 -7.01
C ARG A 30 -16.71 -11.31 -6.58
N GLN A 31 -17.98 -11.19 -6.21
CA GLN A 31 -18.81 -12.34 -5.86
C GLN A 31 -20.29 -12.06 -6.16
N ILE A 32 -21.02 -13.08 -6.63
CA ILE A 32 -22.47 -13.03 -6.85
C ILE A 32 -23.14 -13.76 -5.68
N VAL A 33 -24.14 -13.12 -5.07
CA VAL A 33 -24.95 -13.68 -3.97
C VAL A 33 -26.39 -13.84 -4.44
N TYR A 34 -26.98 -15.00 -4.17
CA TYR A 34 -28.35 -15.33 -4.54
C TYR A 34 -29.24 -15.24 -3.28
N PHE A 35 -30.23 -14.34 -3.31
CA PHE A 35 -31.19 -14.17 -2.20
C PHE A 35 -32.44 -15.04 -2.38
N SER A 36 -32.81 -15.33 -3.63
CA SER A 36 -33.91 -16.20 -4.02
C SER A 36 -33.72 -16.62 -5.48
N ASP A 37 -34.45 -17.64 -5.98
CA ASP A 37 -34.28 -18.22 -7.34
C ASP A 37 -34.33 -17.20 -8.50
N LYS A 38 -34.78 -15.96 -8.24
CA LYS A 38 -34.90 -14.88 -9.25
C LYS A 38 -34.11 -13.60 -8.94
N VAL A 39 -33.44 -13.49 -7.78
CA VAL A 39 -32.75 -12.24 -7.38
C VAL A 39 -31.31 -12.52 -6.97
N SER A 40 -30.38 -12.10 -7.82
CA SER A 40 -28.93 -12.16 -7.57
C SER A 40 -28.35 -10.76 -7.49
N ILE A 41 -27.56 -10.47 -6.47
CA ILE A 41 -26.81 -9.22 -6.34
C ILE A 41 -25.33 -9.54 -6.53
N ARG A 42 -24.66 -8.73 -7.36
CA ARG A 42 -23.23 -8.79 -7.61
C ARG A 42 -22.55 -7.77 -6.70
N ILE A 43 -21.63 -8.24 -5.88
CA ILE A 43 -20.85 -7.43 -4.95
C ILE A 43 -19.42 -7.33 -5.51
N GLU A 44 -18.96 -6.11 -5.73
CA GLU A 44 -17.64 -5.85 -6.31
C GLU A 44 -16.89 -4.79 -5.50
N TYR A 45 -15.56 -4.85 -5.57
CA TYR A 45 -14.71 -3.86 -4.88
C TYR A 45 -14.98 -2.43 -5.35
N SER A 46 -15.50 -2.27 -6.58
CA SER A 46 -15.85 -0.99 -7.15
C SER A 46 -17.04 -0.35 -6.46
N ASP A 47 -17.83 -1.04 -5.65
CA ASP A 47 -19.00 -0.42 -5.03
C ASP A 47 -18.61 0.57 -3.92
N LEU A 48 -17.39 0.46 -3.38
CA LEU A 48 -16.89 1.32 -2.31
C LEU A 48 -15.68 2.15 -2.77
N THR A 49 -15.78 3.47 -2.61
CA THR A 49 -14.72 4.42 -2.99
C THR A 49 -13.40 4.13 -2.28
N SER A 50 -13.43 3.67 -1.03
CA SER A 50 -12.22 3.34 -0.26
C SER A 50 -11.38 2.25 -0.93
N TYR A 51 -12.01 1.22 -1.49
CA TYR A 51 -11.29 0.15 -2.21
C TYR A 51 -10.79 0.63 -3.57
N ARG A 52 -11.55 1.47 -4.28
CA ARG A 52 -11.05 2.11 -5.52
C ARG A 52 -9.80 2.94 -5.27
N CYS A 53 -9.80 3.77 -4.22
CA CYS A 53 -8.64 4.57 -3.83
C CYS A 53 -7.44 3.67 -3.48
N LEU A 54 -7.66 2.61 -2.70
CA LEU A 54 -6.61 1.64 -2.37
C LEU A 54 -6.01 0.97 -3.61
N LEU A 55 -6.85 0.59 -4.59
CA LEU A 55 -6.42 0.01 -5.86
C LEU A 55 -5.50 0.98 -6.62
N VAL A 56 -5.96 2.22 -6.82
CA VAL A 56 -5.24 3.24 -7.60
C VAL A 56 -3.90 3.56 -6.95
N VAL A 57 -3.86 3.72 -5.63
CA VAL A 57 -2.62 4.03 -4.91
C VAL A 57 -1.61 2.87 -5.01
N ASN A 58 -2.06 1.61 -4.91
CA ASN A 58 -1.17 0.45 -5.09
C ASN A 58 -0.62 0.36 -6.52
N ILE A 59 -1.43 0.65 -7.54
CA ILE A 59 -0.97 0.69 -8.94
C ILE A 59 0.10 1.78 -9.11
N ILE A 60 -0.15 3.00 -8.60
CA ILE A 60 0.82 4.10 -8.67
C ILE A 60 2.14 3.71 -7.98
N ALA A 61 2.06 3.12 -6.78
CA ALA A 61 3.24 2.68 -6.05
C ALA A 61 4.04 1.60 -6.79
N CYS A 62 3.36 0.65 -7.43
CA CYS A 62 3.97 -0.39 -8.26
C CYS A 62 4.68 0.21 -9.48
N VAL A 63 3.99 1.04 -10.27
CA VAL A 63 4.55 1.68 -11.47
C VAL A 63 5.75 2.56 -11.12
N TYR A 64 5.65 3.33 -10.04
CA TYR A 64 6.76 4.15 -9.55
C TYR A 64 7.95 3.29 -9.11
N SER A 65 7.73 2.23 -8.34
CA SER A 65 8.81 1.33 -7.88
C SER A 65 9.54 0.65 -9.04
N PHE A 66 8.78 0.26 -10.07
CA PHE A 66 9.32 -0.27 -11.31
C PHE A 66 10.11 0.78 -12.09
N ALA A 67 9.57 1.99 -12.27
CA ALA A 67 10.23 3.08 -12.96
C ALA A 67 11.56 3.44 -12.30
N ILE A 68 11.60 3.59 -10.97
CA ILE A 68 12.84 3.89 -10.23
C ILE A 68 13.88 2.77 -10.36
N SER A 69 13.45 1.51 -10.50
CA SER A 69 14.38 0.38 -10.68
C SER A 69 15.14 0.44 -12.01
N LEU A 70 14.59 1.13 -13.02
CA LEU A 70 15.22 1.35 -14.32
C LEU A 70 16.17 2.57 -14.36
N LEU A 71 16.15 3.44 -13.33
CA LEU A 71 16.98 4.65 -13.35
C LEU A 71 18.49 4.35 -13.19
N PRO A 72 19.36 5.03 -13.96
CA PRO A 72 20.80 4.88 -13.86
C PRO A 72 21.36 5.47 -12.55
N ARG A 73 22.47 4.87 -12.08
CA ARG A 73 23.08 5.11 -10.75
C ARG A 73 23.58 6.54 -10.52
N ASN A 74 23.86 7.29 -11.60
CA ASN A 74 24.50 8.61 -11.55
C ASN A 74 23.53 9.80 -11.69
N SER A 75 22.21 9.57 -11.58
CA SER A 75 21.23 10.64 -11.74
C SER A 75 21.13 11.55 -10.51
N LEU A 76 21.12 12.87 -10.71
CA LEU A 76 20.84 13.86 -9.64
C LEU A 76 19.41 13.73 -9.07
N LEU A 77 18.53 12.96 -9.72
CA LEU A 77 17.13 12.75 -9.33
C LEU A 77 16.97 11.94 -8.03
N TRP A 78 18.02 11.29 -7.51
CA TRP A 78 17.92 10.49 -6.28
C TRP A 78 17.45 11.28 -5.03
N ARG A 79 17.62 12.60 -5.02
CA ARG A 79 17.16 13.45 -3.90
C ARG A 79 15.64 13.67 -3.93
N SER A 80 15.03 13.79 -5.12
CA SER A 80 13.57 13.92 -5.24
C SER A 80 12.85 12.59 -5.01
N VAL A 81 13.49 11.46 -5.32
CA VAL A 81 12.99 10.10 -5.06
C VAL A 81 12.60 9.92 -3.59
N VAL A 82 13.38 10.44 -2.64
CA VAL A 82 13.08 10.31 -1.20
C VAL A 82 11.77 11.03 -0.83
N ILE A 83 11.51 12.20 -1.43
CA ILE A 83 10.29 12.97 -1.20
C ILE A 83 9.09 12.20 -1.76
N VAL A 84 9.21 11.67 -2.97
CA VAL A 84 8.15 10.88 -3.60
C VAL A 84 7.89 9.58 -2.84
N ASP A 85 8.93 8.90 -2.33
CA ASP A 85 8.78 7.73 -1.48
C ASP A 85 7.99 8.04 -0.20
N ALA A 86 8.26 9.18 0.44
CA ALA A 86 7.54 9.62 1.63
C ALA A 86 6.06 9.93 1.32
N MET A 87 5.79 10.58 0.18
CA MET A 87 4.42 10.85 -0.28
C MET A 87 3.66 9.56 -0.54
N LEU A 88 4.28 8.58 -1.21
CA LEU A 88 3.66 7.28 -1.48
C LEU A 88 3.40 6.48 -0.21
N MET A 89 4.33 6.52 0.75
CA MET A 89 4.14 5.89 2.06
C MET A 89 2.89 6.45 2.76
N ALA A 90 2.76 7.78 2.80
CA ALA A 90 1.59 8.44 3.40
C ALA A 90 0.29 8.13 2.65
N LEU A 91 0.32 8.08 1.32
CA LEU A 91 -0.84 7.72 0.49
C LEU A 91 -1.28 6.27 0.69
N LEU A 92 -0.33 5.33 0.75
CA LEU A 92 -0.60 3.92 1.05
C LEU A 92 -1.15 3.76 2.47
N ALA A 93 -0.57 4.43 3.47
CA ALA A 93 -1.03 4.34 4.85
C ALA A 93 -2.46 4.87 5.01
N SER A 94 -2.77 6.03 4.44
CA SER A 94 -4.10 6.65 4.51
C SER A 94 -5.17 5.84 3.78
N SER A 95 -4.88 5.36 2.56
CA SER A 95 -5.81 4.51 1.81
C SER A 95 -6.04 3.15 2.50
N ASN A 96 -5.00 2.55 3.08
CA ASN A 96 -5.13 1.33 3.88
C ASN A 96 -6.00 1.55 5.12
N ALA A 97 -5.81 2.66 5.84
CA ALA A 97 -6.64 2.99 7.00
C ALA A 97 -8.12 3.16 6.62
N ALA A 98 -8.40 3.83 5.50
CA ALA A 98 -9.77 3.97 4.99
C ALA A 98 -10.38 2.61 4.61
N ALA A 99 -9.65 1.77 3.88
CA ALA A 99 -10.11 0.44 3.48
C ALA A 99 -10.31 -0.50 4.69
N LEU A 100 -9.44 -0.42 5.70
CA LEU A 100 -9.58 -1.15 6.95
C LEU A 100 -10.85 -0.74 7.71
N GLY A 101 -11.13 0.56 7.81
CA GLY A 101 -12.35 1.04 8.46
C GLY A 101 -13.60 0.44 7.80
N VAL A 102 -13.62 0.45 6.46
CA VAL A 102 -14.72 -0.13 5.69
C VAL A 102 -14.82 -1.64 5.87
N VAL A 103 -13.73 -2.41 5.73
CA VAL A 103 -13.80 -3.88 5.86
C VAL A 103 -14.20 -4.32 7.28
N CYS A 104 -13.84 -3.53 8.30
CA CYS A 104 -14.30 -3.76 9.67
C CYS A 104 -15.82 -3.59 9.80
N LEU A 105 -16.41 -2.59 9.12
CA LEU A 105 -17.86 -2.44 9.04
C LEU A 105 -18.51 -3.58 8.27
N GLU A 106 -17.93 -4.00 7.14
CA GLU A 106 -18.45 -5.13 6.36
C GLU A 106 -18.40 -6.47 7.13
N ARG A 107 -17.40 -6.65 8.00
CA ARG A 107 -17.22 -7.86 8.80
C ARG A 107 -18.10 -7.89 10.05
N ASN A 108 -18.11 -6.80 10.81
CA ASN A 108 -18.76 -6.76 12.11
C ASN A 108 -20.19 -6.23 12.04
N GLY A 109 -20.51 -5.43 11.02
CA GLY A 109 -21.74 -4.67 10.94
C GLY A 109 -21.79 -3.54 11.98
N ASN A 110 -22.87 -2.76 11.95
CA ASN A 110 -23.21 -1.80 12.98
C ASN A 110 -24.73 -1.64 13.04
N SER A 111 -25.34 -2.25 14.06
CA SER A 111 -26.80 -2.20 14.24
C SER A 111 -27.33 -0.78 14.48
N HIS A 112 -26.54 0.09 15.10
CA HIS A 112 -26.94 1.49 15.35
C HIS A 112 -27.01 2.31 14.06
N ALA A 113 -26.15 1.99 13.08
CA ALA A 113 -26.13 2.63 11.77
C ALA A 113 -26.93 1.86 10.70
N GLY A 114 -27.56 0.72 11.06
CA GLY A 114 -28.25 -0.16 10.12
C GLY A 114 -27.33 -0.88 9.13
N TRP A 115 -26.03 -0.98 9.42
CA TRP A 115 -25.06 -1.62 8.53
C TRP A 115 -25.01 -3.12 8.78
N GLU A 116 -25.42 -3.91 7.80
CA GLU A 116 -25.44 -5.38 7.87
C GLU A 116 -24.08 -6.03 7.56
N ARG A 117 -23.88 -7.26 8.01
CA ARG A 117 -22.60 -8.00 7.86
C ARG A 117 -22.43 -8.59 6.45
N ILE A 118 -21.88 -7.80 5.53
CA ILE A 118 -21.65 -8.18 4.12
C ILE A 118 -20.71 -9.38 3.99
N CYS A 119 -19.64 -9.46 4.80
CA CYS A 119 -18.69 -10.57 4.73
C CYS A 119 -19.32 -11.94 5.07
N GLY A 120 -20.46 -11.97 5.77
CA GLY A 120 -21.21 -13.20 6.01
C GLY A 120 -21.92 -13.73 4.76
N LEU A 121 -22.32 -12.83 3.84
CA LEU A 121 -22.99 -13.17 2.59
C LEU A 121 -21.98 -13.46 1.47
N ALA A 122 -20.87 -12.72 1.43
CA ALA A 122 -19.85 -12.81 0.39
C ALA A 122 -18.44 -13.11 0.97
N PRO A 123 -18.21 -14.33 1.49
CA PRO A 123 -16.94 -14.67 2.15
C PRO A 123 -15.74 -14.68 1.20
N HIS A 124 -15.92 -15.06 -0.07
CA HIS A 124 -14.82 -15.07 -1.05
C HIS A 124 -14.38 -13.65 -1.40
N TYR A 125 -15.33 -12.75 -1.62
CA TYR A 125 -15.07 -11.31 -1.79
C TYR A 125 -14.29 -10.76 -0.59
N CYS A 126 -14.80 -10.98 0.62
CA CYS A 126 -14.20 -10.43 1.84
C CYS A 126 -12.78 -10.95 2.09
N ASN A 127 -12.52 -12.25 1.88
CA ASN A 127 -11.18 -12.81 1.99
C ASN A 127 -10.20 -12.16 1.02
N HIS A 128 -10.65 -11.84 -0.19
CA HIS A 128 -9.85 -11.19 -1.21
C HIS A 128 -9.52 -9.73 -0.85
N ILE A 129 -10.50 -8.98 -0.33
CA ILE A 129 -10.30 -7.62 0.20
C ILE A 129 -9.32 -7.63 1.38
N ILE A 130 -9.52 -8.51 2.36
CA ILE A 130 -8.64 -8.61 3.53
C ILE A 130 -7.22 -8.95 3.10
N GLY A 131 -7.05 -9.94 2.22
CA GLY A 131 -5.74 -10.31 1.67
C GLY A 131 -5.06 -9.15 0.95
N ALA A 132 -5.81 -8.39 0.15
CA ALA A 132 -5.29 -7.21 -0.53
C ALA A 132 -4.83 -6.12 0.45
N ILE A 133 -5.62 -5.84 1.49
CA ILE A 133 -5.25 -4.86 2.53
C ILE A 133 -3.99 -5.33 3.27
N THR A 134 -3.92 -6.61 3.66
CA THR A 134 -2.73 -7.17 4.32
C THR A 134 -1.47 -7.05 3.45
N ALA A 135 -1.57 -7.37 2.15
CA ALA A 135 -0.46 -7.21 1.21
C ALA A 135 -0.05 -5.73 1.03
N SER A 136 -1.02 -4.82 0.96
CA SER A 136 -0.79 -3.38 0.87
C SER A 136 -0.11 -2.82 2.14
N PHE A 137 -0.41 -3.37 3.32
CA PHE A 137 0.29 -3.04 4.57
C PHE A 137 1.77 -3.44 4.54
N LEU A 138 2.13 -4.58 3.93
CA LEU A 138 3.54 -4.91 3.68
C LEU A 138 4.22 -3.87 2.78
N GLY A 139 3.47 -3.32 1.81
CA GLY A 139 3.87 -2.14 1.06
C GLY A 139 4.22 -0.95 1.97
N VAL A 140 3.33 -0.56 2.88
CA VAL A 140 3.59 0.53 3.84
C VAL A 140 4.86 0.29 4.66
N VAL A 141 5.06 -0.93 5.17
CA VAL A 141 6.25 -1.29 5.95
C VAL A 141 7.52 -1.16 5.10
N THR A 142 7.50 -1.64 3.85
CA THR A 142 8.66 -1.55 2.95
C THR A 142 9.03 -0.11 2.59
N PHE A 143 8.05 0.74 2.26
CA PHE A 143 8.30 2.17 2.02
C PHE A 143 8.77 2.91 3.28
N THR A 144 8.30 2.50 4.45
CA THR A 144 8.78 3.04 5.73
C THR A 144 10.25 2.70 5.96
N MET A 145 10.66 1.46 5.71
CA MET A 145 12.07 1.05 5.79
C MET A 145 12.96 1.81 4.80
N LEU A 146 12.47 2.05 3.58
CA LEU A 146 13.18 2.89 2.60
C LEU A 146 13.40 4.31 3.14
N LEU A 147 12.39 4.90 3.77
CA LEU A 147 12.48 6.23 4.37
C LEU A 147 13.50 6.27 5.53
N PHE A 148 13.49 5.27 6.41
CA PHE A 148 14.48 5.16 7.49
C PHE A 148 15.91 5.08 6.97
N ILE A 149 16.15 4.26 5.94
CA ILE A 149 17.47 4.17 5.30
C ILE A 149 17.87 5.52 4.69
N ALA A 150 16.95 6.22 4.04
CA ALA A 150 17.22 7.53 3.45
C ALA A 150 17.59 8.57 4.51
N ILE A 151 16.85 8.62 5.63
CA ILE A 151 17.11 9.53 6.75
C ILE A 151 18.47 9.22 7.38
N ASN A 152 18.77 7.94 7.67
CA ASN A 152 20.06 7.56 8.27
C ASN A 152 21.24 7.94 7.38
N ASN A 153 21.12 7.76 6.07
CA ASN A 153 22.15 8.17 5.12
C ASN A 153 22.35 9.69 5.06
N LEU A 154 21.30 10.47 5.33
CA LEU A 154 21.37 11.93 5.39
C LEU A 154 21.93 12.42 6.73
N LEU A 155 21.54 11.79 7.83
CA LEU A 155 21.87 12.22 9.20
C LEU A 155 23.27 11.80 9.63
N ASN A 156 23.76 10.62 9.21
CA ASN A 156 25.08 10.10 9.59
C ASN A 156 26.25 11.10 9.37
N PRO A 157 26.42 11.73 8.19
CA PRO A 157 27.51 12.70 8.00
C PRO A 157 27.38 13.94 8.89
N LEU A 158 26.15 14.39 9.18
CA LEU A 158 25.91 15.53 10.07
C LEU A 158 26.29 15.21 11.52
N LEU A 159 25.96 14.00 11.99
CA LEU A 159 26.33 13.54 13.34
C LEU A 159 27.84 13.39 13.49
N VAL A 160 28.53 12.87 12.46
CA VAL A 160 29.99 12.76 12.46
C VAL A 160 30.63 14.15 12.49
N GLN A 161 30.14 15.11 11.69
CA GLN A 161 30.65 16.48 11.72
C GLN A 161 30.40 17.20 13.05
N ALA A 162 29.21 17.04 13.63
CA ALA A 162 28.88 17.63 14.93
C ALA A 162 29.75 17.07 16.06
N ASN A 163 30.05 15.76 16.03
CA ASN A 163 31.01 15.13 16.94
C ASN A 163 32.41 15.74 16.80
N VAL A 164 32.92 15.86 15.57
CA VAL A 164 34.25 16.44 15.31
C VAL A 164 34.34 17.90 15.78
N GLN A 165 33.26 18.67 15.71
CA GLN A 165 33.25 20.06 16.21
C GLN A 165 33.15 20.17 17.74
N ALA A 166 32.77 19.09 18.43
CA ALA A 166 32.64 19.05 19.89
C ALA A 166 33.88 18.50 20.61
N ALA A 167 34.89 18.03 19.86
CA ALA A 167 36.18 17.53 20.34
C ALA A 167 37.29 18.55 20.10
#